data_AF-X1CV88-F1
#
_entry.id   AF-X1CV88-F1
#
_cell.length_a   1.000
_cell.length_b   1.000
_cell.length_c   1.000
_cell.angle_alpha   90.00
_cell.angle_beta   90.00
_cell.angle_gamma   90.00
#
_symmetry.space_group_name_H-M   'P 1'
#
loop_
_entity.id
_entity.type
_entity.pdbx_description
1 polymer ?
#
loop_
_entity_poly.entity_id
_entity_poly.type
_entity_poly.pdbx_seq_one_letter_code
_entity_poly.pdbx_strand_id
1 'polypeptide(L)'
;MDLADYVTKHIERGPCQCGECTDAVKNPESKQPKGHTADLIFFKVRKTNNPDAEEFRKLVEEEFPHWLDGKCHSYLETGGDIGDQGLALMAMGLGELLGIWELLTPNSMVPFLDKDMRMKIAGAGYISLKAKLED
;
A
#
# COMPACT_ATOMS: atom_id res chain seq x y z
N MET A 1 -2.66 16.94 -11.86
CA MET A 1 -1.78 16.10 -11.01
C MET A 1 -2.33 14.72 -11.17
N ASP A 2 -1.51 13.73 -11.49
CA ASP A 2 -1.96 12.34 -11.57
C ASP A 2 -1.87 11.64 -10.21
N LEU A 3 -2.42 10.43 -10.11
CA LEU A 3 -2.40 9.62 -8.91
C LEU A 3 -0.96 9.37 -8.41
N ALA A 4 -0.03 9.14 -9.33
CA ALA A 4 1.37 8.87 -9.03
C ALA A 4 2.06 10.05 -8.31
N ASP A 5 1.92 11.26 -8.88
CA ASP A 5 2.39 12.50 -8.30
C ASP A 5 1.73 12.78 -6.95
N TYR A 6 0.42 12.53 -6.86
CA TYR A 6 -0.34 12.75 -5.63
C TYR A 6 0.17 11.88 -4.49
N VAL A 7 0.31 10.57 -4.74
CA VAL A 7 0.81 9.60 -3.75
C VAL A 7 2.20 9.99 -3.28
N THR A 8 3.10 10.30 -4.22
CA THR A 8 4.50 10.64 -3.91
C THR A 8 4.60 11.90 -3.03
N LYS A 9 3.71 12.87 -3.21
CA LYS A 9 3.69 14.11 -2.41
C LYS A 9 3.08 13.95 -1.01
N HIS A 10 2.24 12.95 -0.80
CA HIS A 10 1.45 12.82 0.42
C HIS A 10 1.79 11.61 1.27
N ILE A 11 2.92 10.96 0.97
CA ILE A 11 3.35 9.76 1.69
C ILE A 11 4.79 9.86 2.19
N GLU A 12 5.01 9.39 3.41
CA GLU A 12 6.33 9.02 3.92
C GLU A 12 6.42 7.49 3.93
N ARG A 13 7.31 6.95 3.10
CA ARG A 13 7.57 5.50 3.00
C ARG A 13 8.80 5.11 3.83
N GLY A 14 8.65 4.08 4.66
CA GLY A 14 9.77 3.45 5.35
C GLY A 14 10.63 2.58 4.43
N PRO A 15 11.86 2.24 4.84
CA PRO A 15 12.72 1.37 4.05
C PRO A 15 12.11 -0.04 3.91
N CYS A 16 12.43 -0.73 2.82
CA CYS A 16 12.02 -2.11 2.63
C CYS A 16 12.63 -3.04 3.70
N GLN A 17 11.85 -4.01 4.14
CA GLN A 17 12.17 -4.98 5.19
C GLN A 17 12.42 -6.39 4.65
N CYS A 18 12.39 -6.61 3.33
CA CYS A 18 12.62 -7.94 2.75
C CYS A 18 14.09 -8.38 2.82
N GLY A 19 15.04 -7.45 2.92
CA GLY A 19 16.48 -7.75 2.99
C GLY A 19 17.14 -8.16 1.66
N GLU A 20 16.36 -8.26 0.59
CA GLU A 20 16.83 -8.71 -0.73
C GLU A 20 17.36 -7.57 -1.63
N CYS A 21 17.07 -6.32 -1.28
CA CYS A 21 17.51 -5.16 -2.07
C CYS A 21 19.03 -4.94 -1.93
N THR A 22 19.71 -4.58 -3.02
CA THR A 22 21.16 -4.32 -3.01
C THR A 22 21.54 -3.13 -2.13
N ASP A 23 20.60 -2.21 -1.91
CA ASP A 23 20.69 -1.03 -1.06
C ASP A 23 19.96 -1.21 0.29
N ALA A 24 19.72 -2.47 0.72
CA ALA A 24 19.02 -2.77 1.95
C ALA A 24 19.62 -2.03 3.16
N VAL A 25 18.77 -1.25 3.82
CA VAL A 25 19.16 -0.47 4.99
C VAL A 25 19.32 -1.41 6.19
N LYS A 26 20.41 -1.25 6.96
CA LYS A 26 20.57 -1.98 8.23
C LYS A 26 19.47 -1.60 9.22
N ASN A 27 18.87 -2.62 9.85
CA ASN A 27 17.77 -2.51 10.80
C ASN A 27 16.58 -1.70 10.24
N PRO A 28 15.96 -2.15 9.13
CA PRO A 28 14.89 -1.41 8.48
C PRO A 28 13.66 -1.27 9.38
N GLU A 29 13.42 -2.22 10.30
CA GLU A 29 12.30 -2.17 11.25
C GLU A 29 12.35 -0.93 12.15
N SER A 30 13.55 -0.51 12.60
CA SER A 30 13.71 0.64 13.50
C SER A 30 13.63 1.99 12.78
N LYS A 31 13.55 1.97 11.44
CA LYS A 31 13.55 3.15 10.57
C LYS A 31 12.23 3.35 9.83
N GLN A 32 11.21 2.57 10.18
CA GLN A 32 9.85 2.76 9.66
C GLN A 32 9.27 4.10 10.18
N PRO A 33 8.37 4.76 9.41
CA PRO A 33 7.68 5.94 9.87
C PRO A 33 6.90 5.65 11.16
N LYS A 34 6.82 6.65 12.04
CA LYS A 34 6.12 6.57 13.34
C LYS A 34 4.72 7.21 13.25
N GLY A 35 3.82 6.79 14.13
CA GLY A 35 2.46 7.33 14.25
C GLY A 35 1.42 6.40 13.64
N HIS A 36 0.35 6.96 13.08
CA HIS A 36 -0.68 6.20 12.38
C HIS A 36 -0.19 5.81 10.99
N THR A 37 0.10 4.52 10.79
CA THR A 37 0.71 3.98 9.57
C THR A 37 -0.09 2.81 9.01
N ALA A 38 -0.08 2.64 7.69
CA ALA A 38 -0.48 1.40 7.05
C ALA A 38 0.74 0.47 6.91
N ASP A 39 0.58 -0.81 7.24
CA ASP A 39 1.63 -1.83 7.18
C ASP A 39 1.43 -2.71 5.95
N LEU A 40 2.33 -2.58 4.97
CA LEU A 40 2.29 -3.32 3.71
C LEU A 40 3.19 -4.54 3.72
N ILE A 41 3.57 -5.05 4.90
CA ILE A 41 4.56 -6.09 5.19
C ILE A 41 6.01 -5.77 4.79
N PHE A 42 6.23 -5.27 3.57
CA PHE A 42 7.54 -4.90 3.06
C PHE A 42 8.02 -3.60 3.71
N PHE A 43 7.12 -2.65 3.92
CA PHE A 43 7.40 -1.37 4.55
C PHE A 43 6.10 -0.78 5.08
N LYS A 44 6.23 0.24 5.92
CA LYS A 44 5.12 1.04 6.42
C LYS A 44 5.07 2.37 5.69
N VAL A 45 3.87 2.90 5.58
CA VAL A 45 3.64 4.24 5.04
C VAL A 45 2.84 5.10 6.01
N ARG A 46 3.10 6.41 6.00
CA ARG A 46 2.34 7.42 6.75
C ARG A 46 1.88 8.53 5.81
N LYS A 47 0.71 9.09 6.08
CA LYS A 47 0.25 10.34 5.45
C LYS A 47 1.17 11.52 5.83
N THR A 48 1.45 12.37 4.86
CA THR A 48 2.13 13.66 5.01
C THR A 48 1.37 14.73 4.24
N ASN A 49 1.57 16.01 4.60
CA ASN A 49 0.95 17.15 3.89
C ASN A 49 -0.59 17.18 3.89
N ASN A 50 -1.23 16.46 4.82
CA ASN A 50 -2.68 16.43 5.03
C ASN A 50 -3.48 16.12 3.74
N PRO A 51 -3.34 14.90 3.17
CA PRO A 51 -4.03 14.54 1.94
C PRO A 51 -5.54 14.46 2.16
N ASP A 52 -6.27 14.82 1.12
CA ASP A 52 -7.72 14.81 1.07
C ASP A 52 -8.26 13.49 0.49
N ALA A 53 -9.27 12.92 1.15
CA ALA A 53 -9.84 11.64 0.75
C ALA A 53 -10.66 11.72 -0.54
N GLU A 54 -11.39 12.83 -0.75
CA GLU A 54 -12.20 13.01 -1.96
C GLU A 54 -11.34 13.26 -3.19
N GLU A 55 -10.29 14.08 -3.06
CA GLU A 55 -9.34 14.35 -4.14
C GLU A 55 -8.63 13.05 -4.57
N PHE A 56 -8.11 12.28 -3.61
CA PHE A 56 -7.49 11.00 -3.92
C PHE A 56 -8.48 10.03 -4.58
N ARG A 57 -9.72 9.95 -4.09
CA ARG A 57 -10.75 9.08 -4.68
C ARG A 57 -11.08 9.48 -6.12
N LYS A 58 -11.19 10.78 -6.42
CA LYS A 58 -11.40 11.28 -7.79
C LYS A 58 -10.27 10.88 -8.72
N LEU A 59 -9.02 11.00 -8.28
CA LEU A 59 -7.86 10.58 -9.07
C LEU A 59 -7.89 9.07 -9.37
N VAL A 60 -8.24 8.25 -8.37
CA VAL A 60 -8.40 6.80 -8.57
C VAL A 60 -9.56 6.51 -9.53
N GLU A 61 -10.69 7.20 -9.42
CA GLU A 61 -11.84 7.02 -10.30
C GLU A 61 -11.53 7.44 -11.76
N GLU A 62 -10.73 8.49 -11.95
CA GLU A 62 -10.32 8.98 -13.27
C GLU A 62 -9.31 8.04 -13.96
N GLU A 63 -8.35 7.49 -13.21
CA GLU A 63 -7.26 6.68 -13.79
C GLU A 63 -7.52 5.17 -13.73
N PHE A 64 -8.03 4.68 -12.60
CA PHE A 64 -8.17 3.25 -12.29
C PHE A 64 -9.52 2.94 -11.60
N PRO A 65 -10.67 3.23 -12.26
CA PRO A 65 -11.98 3.10 -11.64
C PRO A 65 -12.31 1.69 -11.13
N HIS A 66 -11.70 0.65 -11.71
CA HIS A 66 -11.89 -0.73 -11.26
C HIS A 66 -11.40 -0.96 -9.84
N TRP A 67 -10.43 -0.18 -9.33
CA TRP A 67 -9.99 -0.29 -7.93
C TRP A 67 -11.10 0.03 -6.92
N LEU A 68 -12.17 0.69 -7.37
CA LEU A 68 -13.33 1.08 -6.57
C LEU A 68 -14.53 0.13 -6.72
N ASP A 69 -14.39 -0.99 -7.43
CA ASP A 69 -15.52 -1.87 -7.79
C ASP A 69 -15.99 -2.81 -6.66
N GLY A 70 -15.35 -2.75 -5.49
CA GLY A 70 -15.63 -3.58 -4.31
C GLY A 70 -15.02 -4.99 -4.35
N LYS A 71 -14.30 -5.35 -5.41
CA LYS A 71 -13.51 -6.59 -5.50
C LYS A 71 -12.11 -6.39 -4.91
N CYS A 72 -11.43 -7.52 -4.73
CA CYS A 72 -10.05 -7.52 -4.27
C CYS A 72 -9.11 -7.35 -5.48
N HIS A 73 -8.25 -6.35 -5.43
CA HIS A 73 -7.19 -6.13 -6.43
C HIS A 73 -5.83 -6.29 -5.78
N SER A 74 -4.96 -7.12 -6.38
CA SER A 74 -3.63 -7.39 -5.83
C SER A 74 -2.63 -6.28 -6.18
N TYR A 75 -1.60 -6.08 -5.36
CA TYR A 75 -0.56 -5.09 -5.65
C TYR A 75 0.19 -5.35 -6.98
N LEU A 76 0.16 -6.60 -7.47
CA LEU A 76 0.73 -6.98 -8.76
C LEU A 76 -0.15 -6.49 -9.92
N GLU A 77 -1.46 -6.60 -9.78
CA GLU A 77 -2.44 -6.07 -10.73
C GLU A 77 -2.39 -4.55 -10.74
N THR A 78 -2.56 -3.92 -9.58
CA THR A 78 -2.52 -2.44 -9.45
C THR A 78 -1.14 -1.87 -9.82
N GLY A 79 -0.08 -2.65 -9.61
CA GLY A 79 1.27 -2.32 -10.06
C GLY A 79 1.43 -2.40 -11.58
N GLY A 80 0.69 -3.29 -12.24
CA GLY A 80 0.59 -3.34 -13.70
C GLY A 80 -0.17 -2.14 -14.27
N ASP A 81 -1.22 -1.70 -13.57
CA ASP A 81 -2.02 -0.53 -13.96
C ASP A 81 -1.20 0.77 -13.90
N ILE A 82 -0.55 1.05 -12.76
CA ILE A 82 0.23 2.28 -12.55
C ILE A 82 1.66 2.20 -13.13
N GLY A 83 2.08 1.02 -13.57
CA GLY A 83 3.42 0.75 -14.11
C GLY A 83 4.54 0.63 -13.08
N ASP A 84 4.24 0.72 -11.78
CA ASP A 84 5.21 0.59 -10.68
C ASP A 84 4.58 -0.06 -9.44
N GLN A 85 5.07 -1.25 -9.06
CA GLN A 85 4.56 -2.00 -7.90
C GLN A 85 4.81 -1.29 -6.56
N GLY A 86 5.91 -0.56 -6.43
CA GLY A 86 6.22 0.20 -5.23
C GLY A 86 5.26 1.38 -5.06
N LEU A 87 4.93 2.06 -6.15
CA LEU A 87 3.96 3.14 -6.17
C LEU A 87 2.54 2.63 -5.93
N ALA A 88 2.16 1.49 -6.51
CA ALA A 88 0.89 0.83 -6.22
C ALA A 88 0.74 0.50 -4.74
N LEU A 89 1.76 -0.11 -4.12
CA LEU A 89 1.78 -0.36 -2.68
C LEU A 89 1.60 0.95 -1.89
N MET A 90 2.32 2.02 -2.25
CA MET A 90 2.14 3.32 -1.60
C MET A 90 0.72 3.86 -1.75
N ALA A 91 0.12 3.77 -2.94
CA ALA A 91 -1.27 4.16 -3.18
C ALA A 91 -2.23 3.37 -2.30
N MET A 92 -2.08 2.04 -2.26
CA MET A 92 -2.87 1.13 -1.39
C MET A 92 -2.77 1.52 0.08
N GLY A 93 -1.58 1.81 0.58
CA GLY A 93 -1.42 2.25 1.97
C GLY A 93 -2.02 3.63 2.23
N LEU A 94 -1.97 4.55 1.26
CA LEU A 94 -2.59 5.88 1.38
C LEU A 94 -4.12 5.77 1.42
N GLY A 95 -4.74 5.00 0.53
CA GLY A 95 -6.19 4.84 0.50
C GLY A 95 -6.76 4.14 1.75
N GLU A 96 -6.02 3.21 2.37
CA GLU A 96 -6.36 2.64 3.68
C GLU A 96 -6.36 3.74 4.75
N LEU A 97 -5.31 4.56 4.80
CA LEU A 97 -5.20 5.66 5.76
C LEU A 97 -6.22 6.78 5.54
N LEU A 98 -6.79 6.89 4.34
CA LEU A 98 -7.88 7.78 3.99
C LEU A 98 -9.26 7.13 4.17
N GLY A 99 -9.31 5.83 4.46
CA GLY A 99 -10.54 5.09 4.73
C GLY A 99 -11.32 4.66 3.49
N ILE A 100 -10.72 4.71 2.29
CA ILE A 100 -11.38 4.48 1.00
C ILE A 100 -11.56 2.98 0.73
N TRP A 101 -10.58 2.17 1.12
CA TRP A 101 -10.61 0.72 1.04
C TRP A 101 -10.13 0.09 2.34
N GLU A 102 -10.28 -1.23 2.41
CA GLU A 102 -9.58 -2.08 3.36
C GLU A 102 -8.31 -2.66 2.71
N LEU A 103 -7.21 -2.61 3.43
CA LEU A 103 -5.94 -3.24 3.05
C LEU A 103 -5.81 -4.63 3.67
N LEU A 104 -5.76 -5.63 2.81
CA LEU A 104 -5.56 -7.02 3.18
C LEU A 104 -4.08 -7.37 2.98
N THR A 105 -3.39 -7.75 4.06
CA THR A 105 -1.99 -8.18 4.02
C THR A 105 -1.82 -9.53 4.70
N PRO A 106 -0.72 -10.25 4.46
CA PRO A 106 -0.50 -11.52 5.16
C PRO A 106 -0.38 -11.34 6.68
N ASN A 107 0.00 -10.14 7.15
CA ASN A 107 0.03 -9.83 8.59
C ASN A 107 -1.37 -9.80 9.21
N SER A 108 -2.41 -9.38 8.46
CA SER A 108 -3.80 -9.40 8.94
C SER A 108 -4.51 -10.71 8.63
N MET A 109 -4.27 -11.31 7.45
CA MET A 109 -4.99 -12.50 6.98
C MET A 109 -4.49 -13.80 7.61
N VAL A 110 -3.18 -13.94 7.82
CA VAL A 110 -2.54 -15.19 8.28
C VAL A 110 -1.50 -14.92 9.38
N PRO A 111 -1.90 -14.28 10.50
CA PRO A 111 -0.97 -13.88 11.57
C PRO A 111 -0.30 -15.06 12.28
N PHE A 112 -0.85 -16.28 12.13
CA PHE A 112 -0.33 -17.51 12.72
C PHE A 112 0.90 -18.08 11.98
N LEU A 113 1.20 -17.61 10.77
CA LEU A 113 2.41 -18.00 10.03
C LEU A 113 3.63 -17.20 10.52
N ASP A 114 4.82 -17.78 10.40
CA ASP A 114 6.06 -17.07 10.70
C ASP A 114 6.33 -15.91 9.71
N LYS A 115 7.24 -15.00 10.09
CA LYS A 115 7.54 -13.79 9.30
C LYS A 115 8.03 -14.13 7.89
N ASP A 116 8.86 -15.16 7.74
CA ASP A 116 9.48 -15.50 6.46
C ASP A 116 8.43 -16.08 5.51
N MET A 117 7.53 -16.92 6.02
CA MET A 117 6.40 -17.44 5.25
C MET A 117 5.45 -16.31 4.83
N ARG A 118 5.13 -15.37 5.73
CA ARG A 118 4.30 -14.20 5.38
C ARG A 118 4.95 -13.33 4.32
N MET A 119 6.26 -13.12 4.38
CA MET A 119 7.02 -12.39 3.35
C MET A 119 6.98 -13.10 1.99
N LYS A 120 7.11 -14.43 1.96
CA LYS A 120 7.00 -15.22 0.73
C LYS A 120 5.60 -15.11 0.11
N ILE A 121 4.56 -15.20 0.93
CA ILE A 121 3.17 -15.06 0.49
C ILE A 121 2.92 -13.65 -0.03
N ALA A 122 3.41 -12.62 0.66
CA ALA A 122 3.35 -11.25 0.18
C ALA A 122 4.02 -11.09 -1.19
N GLY A 123 5.23 -11.62 -1.36
CA GLY A 123 5.96 -11.57 -2.65
C GLY A 123 5.25 -12.31 -3.78
N ALA A 124 4.33 -13.22 -3.46
CA ALA A 124 3.51 -13.95 -4.43
C ALA A 124 2.20 -13.22 -4.80
N GLY A 125 1.99 -11.96 -4.38
CA GLY A 125 0.82 -11.17 -4.76
C GLY A 125 -0.26 -11.02 -3.69
N TYR A 126 -0.06 -11.53 -2.46
CA TYR A 126 -1.10 -11.55 -1.41
C TYR A 126 -1.18 -10.27 -0.58
N ILE A 127 -0.98 -9.12 -1.23
CA ILE A 127 -1.35 -7.81 -0.68
C ILE A 127 -2.44 -7.28 -1.59
N SER A 128 -3.61 -6.98 -1.04
CA SER A 128 -4.77 -6.58 -1.83
C SER A 128 -5.51 -5.40 -1.22
N LEU A 129 -6.11 -4.57 -2.07
CA LEU A 129 -7.08 -3.56 -1.69
C LEU A 129 -8.48 -4.10 -1.93
N LYS A 130 -9.44 -3.67 -1.12
CA LYS A 130 -10.87 -3.89 -1.37
C LYS A 130 -11.64 -2.63 -1.03
N ALA A 131 -12.20 -1.97 -2.04
CA ALA A 131 -12.99 -0.75 -1.84
C ALA A 131 -14.14 -0.96 -0.87
N LYS A 132 -14.35 0.01 0.02
CA LYS A 132 -15.53 0.04 0.86
C LYS A 132 -16.68 0.51 -0.02
N LEU A 133 -17.69 -0.35 -0.17
CA LEU A 133 -18.94 0.06 -0.80
C LEU A 133 -19.59 1.10 0.13
N GLU A 134 -20.00 2.25 -0.42
CA GLU A 134 -20.81 3.20 0.33
C GLU A 134 -22.17 2.55 0.61
N ASP A 135 -22.60 2.58 1.88
CA ASP A 135 -23.95 2.18 2.31
C ASP A 135 -25.03 3.15 1.79
#